data_AF-A0A967NWM7-F1
#
_entry.id   AF-A0A967NWM7-F1
#
_cell.length_a   1.000
_cell.length_b   1.000
_cell.length_c   1.000
_cell.angle_alpha   90.00
_cell.angle_beta   90.00
_cell.angle_gamma   90.00
#
_symmetry.space_group_name_H-M   'P 1'
#
loop_
_entity.id
_entity.type
_entity.pdbx_description
1 polymer ?
#
loop_
_entity_poly.entity_id
_entity_poly.type
_entity_poly.pdbx_seq_one_letter_code
_entity_poly.pdbx_strand_id
1 'polypeptide(L)'
;IFIFMRVSNICPGNYCAPAVELARKTGVELTEDGFIKCDANHRTSILRIYGAGDMEGGYKQNVTAAGQGAAAAMTIFEDLVTPYRKTGRSKK
;
A
#
# COMPACT_ATOMS: atom_id res chain seq x y z
N ILE A 1 -3.32 -0.12 11.66
CA ILE A 1 -3.69 -0.14 10.24
C ILE A 1 -3.08 1.10 9.64
N PHE A 2 -2.30 0.97 8.57
CA PHE A 2 -1.61 2.09 7.96
C PHE A 2 -1.82 2.07 6.44
N ILE A 3 -2.16 3.22 5.86
CA ILE A 3 -2.31 3.39 4.41
C ILE A 3 -1.27 4.39 3.93
N PHE A 4 -0.40 3.98 3.03
CA PHE A 4 0.47 4.88 2.29
C PHE A 4 -0.28 5.43 1.09
N MET A 5 -0.89 6.62 1.25
CA MET A 5 -1.54 7.31 0.14
C MET A 5 -0.80 8.59 -0.20
N ARG A 6 -0.43 8.75 -1.47
CA ARG A 6 0.13 10.01 -2.00
C ARG A 6 -0.58 10.37 -3.29
N VAL A 7 -0.85 11.66 -3.43
CA VAL A 7 -1.37 12.27 -4.66
C VAL A 7 -0.47 13.45 -5.00
N SER A 8 0.23 13.40 -6.14
CA SER A 8 1.10 14.45 -6.63
C SER A 8 1.15 14.43 -8.16
N ASN A 9 0.78 15.55 -8.77
CA ASN A 9 0.84 15.75 -10.23
C ASN A 9 2.27 15.61 -10.82
N ILE A 10 3.31 15.52 -9.99
CA ILE A 10 4.71 15.39 -10.39
C ILE A 10 5.45 14.53 -9.34
N CYS A 11 5.83 13.30 -9.74
CA CYS A 11 6.96 12.56 -9.14
C CYS A 11 7.95 12.33 -10.29
N PRO A 12 8.92 13.25 -10.50
CA PRO A 12 9.92 13.14 -11.55
C PRO A 12 11.07 12.31 -11.02
N GLY A 13 11.19 11.05 -11.45
CA GLY A 13 12.19 10.13 -10.90
C GLY A 13 12.09 9.98 -9.37
N ASN A 14 13.17 9.56 -8.74
CA ASN A 14 13.35 9.08 -7.35
C ASN A 14 12.85 9.99 -6.19
N TYR A 15 12.02 11.01 -6.45
CA TYR A 15 11.54 12.05 -5.54
C TYR A 15 10.16 11.79 -4.90
N CYS A 16 9.63 10.57 -4.98
CA CYS A 16 8.50 10.14 -4.15
C CYS A 16 8.92 9.90 -2.65
N ALA A 17 9.94 10.65 -2.21
CA ALA A 17 10.86 10.37 -1.11
C ALA A 17 10.25 10.16 0.28
N PRO A 18 9.34 10.98 0.84
CA PRO A 18 8.97 10.83 2.25
C PRO A 18 8.17 9.55 2.52
N ALA A 19 7.24 9.21 1.63
CA ALA A 19 6.40 8.03 1.80
C ALA A 19 7.15 6.72 1.43
N VAL A 20 8.04 6.76 0.42
CA VAL A 20 8.90 5.61 0.07
C VAL A 20 9.99 5.41 1.11
N GLU A 21 10.59 6.49 1.62
CA GLU A 21 11.55 6.42 2.71
C GLU A 21 10.90 5.90 3.98
N LEU A 22 9.67 6.32 4.28
CA LEU A 22 8.91 5.75 5.38
C LEU A 22 8.68 4.25 5.12
N ALA A 23 8.19 3.83 3.95
CA ALA A 23 8.02 2.42 3.60
C ALA A 23 9.33 1.60 3.72
N ARG A 24 10.46 2.18 3.29
CA ARG A 24 11.80 1.59 3.45
C ARG A 24 12.20 1.45 4.91
N LYS A 25 11.92 2.46 5.74
CA LYS A 25 12.16 2.40 7.20
C LYS A 25 11.24 1.39 7.87
N THR A 26 10.02 1.19 7.38
CA THR A 26 9.09 0.18 7.89
C THR A 26 9.43 -1.25 7.44
N GLY A 27 10.31 -1.42 6.44
CA GLY A 27 10.70 -2.73 5.90
C GLY A 27 9.73 -3.31 4.87
N VAL A 28 8.89 -2.48 4.26
CA VAL A 28 7.98 -2.91 3.19
C VAL A 28 8.77 -3.17 1.91
N GLU A 29 8.41 -4.22 1.17
CA GLU A 29 9.02 -4.53 -0.12
C GLU A 29 8.75 -3.41 -1.13
N LEU A 30 9.80 -3.01 -1.86
CA LEU A 30 9.71 -2.06 -2.95
C LEU A 30 9.89 -2.78 -4.29
N THR A 31 9.31 -2.23 -5.36
CA THR A 31 9.59 -2.65 -6.74
C THR A 31 10.96 -2.15 -7.18
N GLU A 32 11.46 -2.68 -8.30
CA GLU A 32 12.75 -2.26 -8.89
C GLU A 32 12.76 -0.76 -9.24
N ASP A 33 11.59 -0.21 -9.58
CA ASP A 33 11.39 1.21 -9.87
C ASP A 33 11.27 2.09 -8.59
N GLY A 34 11.35 1.50 -7.40
CA GLY A 34 11.29 2.21 -6.11
C GLY A 34 9.88 2.55 -5.62
N PHE A 35 8.84 1.91 -6.17
CA PHE A 35 7.46 2.02 -5.68
C PHE A 35 7.19 1.00 -4.58
N ILE A 36 6.15 1.20 -3.78
CA ILE A 36 5.70 0.20 -2.80
C ILE A 36 5.11 -0.97 -3.58
N LYS A 37 5.61 -2.18 -3.30
CA LYS A 37 5.09 -3.39 -3.90
C LYS A 37 3.79 -3.79 -3.21
N CYS A 38 2.69 -3.72 -3.95
CA CYS A 38 1.36 -4.12 -3.50
C CYS A 38 0.81 -5.28 -4.34
N ASP A 39 -0.10 -6.06 -3.74
CA ASP A 39 -0.93 -7.01 -4.48
C ASP A 39 -2.15 -6.33 -5.13
N ALA A 40 -3.00 -7.11 -5.82
CA ALA A 40 -4.21 -6.59 -6.47
C ALA A 40 -5.26 -6.00 -5.50
N ASN A 41 -5.12 -6.25 -4.19
CA ASN A 41 -5.97 -5.73 -3.13
C ASN A 41 -5.26 -4.64 -2.31
N HIS A 42 -4.20 -4.02 -2.87
CA HIS A 42 -3.45 -2.95 -2.21
C HIS A 42 -2.70 -3.39 -0.93
N ARG A 43 -2.50 -4.70 -0.71
CA ARG A 43 -1.74 -5.21 0.44
C ARG A 43 -0.25 -5.18 0.15
N THR A 44 0.51 -4.73 1.14
CA THR A 44 1.98 -4.77 1.09
C THR A 44 2.52 -6.10 1.66
N SER A 45 3.84 -6.26 1.65
CA SER A 45 4.52 -7.40 2.30
C SER A 45 4.29 -7.49 3.82
N ILE A 46 3.87 -6.38 4.45
CA ILE A 46 3.61 -6.32 5.90
C ILE A 46 2.10 -6.31 6.15
N LEU A 47 1.66 -7.23 7.01
CA LEU A 47 0.26 -7.33 7.41
C LEU A 47 -0.23 -6.02 8.06
N ARG A 48 -1.44 -5.59 7.69
CA ARG A 48 -2.08 -4.34 8.13
C ARG A 48 -1.43 -3.04 7.60
N ILE A 49 -0.54 -3.16 6.62
CA ILE A 49 0.02 -2.04 5.87
C ILE A 49 -0.42 -2.16 4.42
N TYR A 50 -1.00 -1.09 3.89
CA TYR A 50 -1.59 -1.03 2.55
C TYR A 50 -1.02 0.17 1.78
N GLY A 51 -0.97 0.05 0.46
CA GLY A 51 -0.62 1.15 -0.45
C GLY A 51 -1.87 1.74 -1.12
N ALA A 52 -1.76 2.96 -1.64
CA ALA A 52 -2.74 3.55 -2.55
C ALA A 52 -2.13 4.76 -3.29
N GLY A 53 -2.64 5.05 -4.48
CA GLY A 53 -2.22 6.22 -5.26
C GLY A 53 -0.85 6.04 -5.90
N ASP A 54 -0.12 7.15 -6.03
CA ASP A 54 1.13 7.22 -6.81
C ASP A 54 2.25 6.30 -6.28
N MET A 55 2.08 5.79 -5.07
CA MET A 55 3.04 4.92 -4.39
C MET A 55 3.06 3.50 -4.95
N GLU A 56 1.99 3.07 -5.64
CA GLU A 56 1.90 1.75 -6.29
C GLU A 56 2.34 1.80 -7.76
N GLY A 57 2.64 2.99 -8.28
CA GLY A 57 2.87 3.24 -9.70
C GLY A 57 1.59 3.51 -10.50
N GLY A 58 1.71 3.55 -11.83
CA GLY A 58 0.57 3.80 -12.73
C GLY A 58 0.25 5.28 -12.97
N TYR A 59 -1.02 5.57 -13.28
CA TYR A 59 -1.48 6.91 -13.66
C TYR A 59 -1.64 7.82 -12.44
N LYS A 60 -0.87 8.91 -12.41
CA LYS A 60 -0.80 9.88 -11.29
C LYS A 60 -1.96 10.88 -11.31
N GLN A 61 -3.18 10.38 -11.14
CA GLN A 61 -4.41 11.18 -11.15
C GLN A 61 -5.10 11.16 -9.79
N ASN A 62 -5.58 12.33 -9.33
CA ASN A 62 -6.28 12.46 -8.05
C ASN A 62 -7.47 11.51 -7.93
N VAL A 63 -8.23 11.34 -9.03
CA VAL A 63 -9.39 10.45 -9.06
C VAL A 63 -9.00 8.98 -8.90
N THR A 64 -7.91 8.56 -9.52
CA THR A 64 -7.39 7.19 -9.41
C THR A 64 -6.92 6.90 -8.00
N ALA A 65 -6.16 7.82 -7.40
CA ALA A 65 -5.68 7.66 -6.03
C ALA A 65 -6.83 7.60 -5.01
N ALA A 66 -7.90 8.39 -5.20
CA ALA A 66 -9.09 8.31 -4.36
C ALA A 66 -9.79 6.95 -4.51
N GLY A 67 -9.91 6.43 -5.74
CA GLY A 67 -10.47 5.10 -6.01
C GLY A 67 -9.65 3.97 -5.38
N GLN A 68 -8.33 4.01 -5.54
CA GLN A 68 -7.41 3.05 -4.92
C GLN A 68 -7.45 3.14 -3.38
N GLY A 69 -7.53 4.33 -2.82
CA GLY A 69 -7.70 4.52 -1.37
C GLY A 69 -9.01 3.90 -0.86
N ALA A 70 -10.10 4.04 -1.60
CA ALA A 70 -11.38 3.40 -1.28
C ALA A 70 -11.31 1.87 -1.39
N ALA A 71 -10.65 1.34 -2.42
CA ALA A 71 -10.43 -0.10 -2.58
C ALA A 71 -9.58 -0.67 -1.44
N ALA A 72 -8.46 -0.01 -1.09
CA ALA A 72 -7.63 -0.38 0.05
C ALA A 72 -8.41 -0.33 1.38
N ALA A 73 -9.28 0.66 1.57
CA ALA A 73 -10.15 0.74 2.74
C ALA A 73 -11.14 -0.43 2.82
N MET A 74 -11.67 -0.90 1.68
CA MET A 74 -12.52 -2.09 1.64
C MET A 74 -11.74 -3.34 2.03
N THR A 75 -10.53 -3.52 1.50
CA THR A 75 -9.66 -4.65 1.87
C THR A 75 -9.30 -4.61 3.35
N ILE A 76 -9.05 -3.43 3.91
CA ILE A 76 -8.86 -3.25 5.35
C ILE A 76 -10.09 -3.71 6.12
N PHE A 77 -11.28 -3.29 5.70
CA PHE A 77 -12.52 -3.69 6.34
C PHE A 77 -12.69 -5.21 6.30
N GLU A 78 -12.46 -5.85 5.16
CA GLU A 78 -12.47 -7.31 5.03
C GLU A 78 -11.44 -7.97 5.95
N ASP A 79 -10.23 -7.45 6.04
CA ASP A 79 -9.17 -7.99 6.90
C ASP A 79 -9.49 -7.78 8.40
N LEU A 80 -10.23 -6.73 8.75
CA LEU A 80 -10.70 -6.43 10.10
C LEU A 80 -11.99 -7.15 10.50
N VAL A 81 -12.84 -7.50 9.55
CA VAL A 81 -14.07 -8.28 9.77
C VAL A 81 -13.81 -9.77 9.69
N THR A 82 -12.76 -10.20 8.98
CA THR A 82 -12.32 -11.59 8.87
C THR A 82 -11.21 -12.06 9.85
N PRO A 83 -10.83 -11.36 10.95
CA PRO A 83 -9.71 -11.79 11.79
C PRO A 83 -10.00 -13.07 12.58
N TYR A 84 -11.23 -13.58 12.58
CA TYR A 84 -11.57 -14.81 13.30
C TYR A 84 -11.11 -16.11 12.60
N ARG A 85 -10.74 -16.10 11.31
CA ARG A 85 -10.54 -17.38 10.58
C ARG A 85 -9.09 -17.79 10.27
N LYS A 86 -8.07 -16.98 10.60
CA LYS A 86 -6.65 -17.36 10.36
C LYS A 86 -5.65 -17.12 11.49
N THR A 87 -6.09 -16.82 12.72
CA THR A 87 -5.25 -17.04 13.91
C THR A 87 -5.40 -18.49 14.37
N GLY A 88 -4.83 -19.43 13.61
CA GLY A 88 -4.97 -20.86 13.88
C GLY A 88 -3.97 -21.78 13.19
N ARG A 89 -2.86 -21.28 12.65
CA ARG A 89 -1.73 -22.11 12.24
C ARG A 89 -0.40 -21.43 12.58
N SER A 90 -0.03 -21.53 13.85
CA SER A 90 1.37 -21.66 14.21
C SER A 90 1.87 -22.95 13.54
N LYS A 91 2.80 -22.83 12.59
CA LYS A 91 3.56 -23.99 12.13
C LYS A 91 4.52 -24.35 13.26
N LYS A 92 4.25 -25.47 13.94
CA LYS A 92 5.25 -26.30 14.61
C LYS A 92 6.26 -26.82 13.59
#